data_AF-A0A845XAG6-F1
#
_entry.id   AF-A0A845XAG6-F1
#
_cell.length_a   1.000
_cell.length_b   1.000
_cell.length_c   1.000
_cell.angle_alpha   90.00
_cell.angle_beta   90.00
_cell.angle_gamma   90.00
#
_symmetry.space_group_name_H-M   'P 1'
#
loop_
_entity.id
_entity.type
_entity.pdbx_description
1 polymer ?
#
loop_
_entity_poly.entity_id
_entity_poly.type
_entity_poly.pdbx_seq_one_letter_code
_entity_poly.pdbx_strand_id
1 'polypeptide(L)'
;MRAGLWATFSSTFITILLAEMGDKTQLATLLIAAQSHQPWVVFAGAALALIATSFIGVALGWWLAQRVSAETMNLAAAAILLVVAVLLLWDMVQV
;
A
#
# COMPACT_ATOMS: atom_id res chain seq x y z
N MET A 1 -6.66 -25.35 2.43
CA MET A 1 -5.21 -25.56 2.19
C MET A 1 -4.45 -24.63 3.13
N ARG A 2 -3.73 -25.15 4.14
CA ARG A 2 -2.91 -24.31 5.02
C ARG A 2 -1.63 -23.95 4.26
N ALA A 3 -1.60 -22.79 3.60
CA ALA A 3 -0.33 -22.23 3.13
C ALA A 3 0.60 -22.11 4.35
N GLY A 4 1.84 -22.58 4.22
CA GLY A 4 2.83 -22.39 5.28
C GLY A 4 3.06 -20.90 5.52
N LEU A 5 3.47 -20.53 6.74
CA LEU A 5 3.79 -19.13 7.09
C LEU A 5 4.72 -18.47 6.06
N TRP A 6 5.73 -19.23 5.59
CA TRP A 6 6.66 -18.80 4.56
C TRP A 6 5.99 -18.50 3.21
N ALA A 7 4.96 -19.25 2.83
CA ALA A 7 4.24 -19.04 1.58
C ALA A 7 3.35 -17.79 1.65
N THR A 8 2.66 -17.57 2.78
CA THR A 8 1.86 -16.36 2.98
C THR A 8 2.74 -15.11 3.06
N PHE A 9 3.89 -15.22 3.74
CA PHE A 9 4.86 -14.13 3.81
C PHE A 9 5.41 -13.79 2.43
N SER A 10 5.90 -14.77 1.67
CA SER A 10 6.51 -14.51 0.37
C SER A 10 5.50 -13.99 -0.65
N SER A 11 4.27 -14.53 -0.67
CA SER A 11 3.23 -14.02 -1.58
C SER A 11 2.89 -12.58 -1.27
N THR A 12 2.63 -12.26 0.00
CA THR A 12 2.27 -10.90 0.43
C THR A 12 3.42 -9.93 0.18
N PHE A 13 4.66 -10.32 0.51
CA PHE A 13 5.84 -9.49 0.27
C PHE A 13 6.02 -9.17 -1.20
N ILE A 14 5.98 -10.17 -2.09
CA ILE A 14 6.17 -9.96 -3.53
C ILE A 14 5.02 -9.12 -4.10
N THR A 15 3.77 -9.41 -3.74
CA THR A 15 2.61 -8.67 -4.23
C THR A 15 2.68 -7.19 -3.82
N ILE A 16 2.96 -6.90 -2.54
CA ILE A 16 3.06 -5.51 -2.07
C ILE A 16 4.29 -4.84 -2.67
N LEU A 17 5.44 -5.53 -2.73
CA LEU A 17 6.65 -4.99 -3.33
C LEU A 17 6.37 -4.54 -4.76
N LEU A 18 5.80 -5.41 -5.60
CA LEU A 18 5.48 -5.08 -6.99
C LEU A 18 4.42 -3.98 -7.11
N ALA A 19 3.42 -3.97 -6.22
CA ALA A 19 2.39 -2.93 -6.21
C ALA A 19 2.94 -1.54 -5.85
N GLU A 20 3.94 -1.49 -4.97
CA GLU A 20 4.53 -0.24 -4.47
C GLU A 20 5.77 0.20 -5.27
N MET A 21 6.36 -0.65 -6.11
CA MET A 21 7.55 -0.33 -6.89
C MET A 21 7.31 0.85 -7.84
N GLY A 22 8.07 1.93 -7.65
CA GLY A 22 8.02 3.12 -8.51
C GLY A 22 6.96 4.14 -8.12
N ASP A 23 6.35 4.00 -6.93
CA ASP A 23 5.40 5.01 -6.45
C ASP A 23 6.08 6.35 -6.12
N LYS A 24 5.29 7.44 -6.16
CA LYS A 24 5.70 8.81 -5.83
C LYS A 24 6.32 8.90 -4.44
N THR A 25 5.88 8.09 -3.48
CA THR A 25 6.47 8.05 -2.14
C THR A 25 7.92 7.55 -2.13
N GLN A 26 8.27 6.60 -3.01
CA GLN A 26 9.65 6.11 -3.15
C GLN A 26 10.55 7.17 -3.76
N LEU A 27 10.08 7.87 -4.80
CA LEU A 27 10.81 9.00 -5.39
C LEU A 27 11.00 10.14 -4.39
N ALA A 28 9.97 10.48 -3.61
CA ALA A 28 10.07 11.48 -2.55
C ALA A 28 11.09 11.08 -1.48
N THR A 29 11.06 9.82 -1.04
CA THR A 29 12.04 9.28 -0.06
C THR A 29 13.46 9.32 -0.61
N LEU A 30 13.65 8.98 -1.89
CA LEU A 30 14.95 9.03 -2.55
C LEU A 30 15.47 10.47 -2.67
N LEU A 31 14.60 11.44 -3.00
CA LEU A 31 14.96 12.85 -3.04
C LEU A 31 15.35 13.39 -1.65
N ILE A 32 14.59 13.03 -0.61
CA ILE A 32 14.90 13.39 0.78
C ILE A 32 16.23 12.75 1.20
N ALA A 33 16.48 11.50 0.83
CA ALA A 33 17.75 10.82 1.10
C ALA A 33 18.93 11.46 0.36
N ALA A 34 18.72 11.91 -0.88
CA ALA A 34 19.74 12.57 -1.68
C ALA A 34 20.10 13.99 -1.17
N GLN A 35 19.14 14.71 -0.58
CA GLN A 35 19.37 16.03 0.02
C GLN A 35 19.85 15.94 1.47
N SER A 36 19.51 14.85 2.17
CA SER A 36 19.95 14.58 3.53
C SER A 36 21.43 14.19 3.56
N HIS A 37 22.18 14.77 4.50
CA HIS A 37 23.54 14.32 4.80
C HIS A 37 23.55 13.02 5.65
N GLN A 38 22.37 12.45 5.94
CA GLN A 38 22.15 11.27 6.79
C GLN A 38 21.13 10.30 6.13
N PRO A 39 21.53 9.55 5.09
CA PRO A 39 20.62 8.67 4.35
C PRO A 39 20.03 7.53 5.20
N TRP A 40 20.77 7.05 6.20
CA TRP A 40 20.31 5.99 7.10
C TRP A 40 19.14 6.41 7.98
N VAL A 41 19.09 7.69 8.39
CA VAL A 41 17.98 8.23 9.19
C VAL A 41 16.72 8.34 8.33
N VAL A 42 16.88 8.78 7.08
CA VAL A 42 15.78 8.83 6.10
C VAL A 42 15.23 7.43 5.83
N PHE A 43 16.11 6.46 5.63
CA PHE A 43 15.72 5.05 5.46
C PHE A 43 14.94 4.54 6.67
N ALA A 44 15.44 4.75 7.89
CA ALA A 44 14.77 4.31 9.11
C ALA A 44 13.39 4.98 9.27
N GLY A 45 13.29 6.29 9.00
CA GLY A 45 12.03 7.03 9.05
C GLY A 45 11.02 6.51 8.02
N ALA A 46 11.43 6.32 6.77
CA ALA A 46 10.57 5.79 5.71
C ALA A 46 10.14 4.34 5.97
N ALA A 47 11.06 3.50 6.47
CA ALA A 47 10.75 2.12 6.85
C ALA A 47 9.74 2.06 8.00
N LEU A 48 9.93 2.89 9.04
CA LEU A 48 8.98 2.98 10.16
C LEU A 48 7.62 3.49 9.70
N ALA A 49 7.59 4.50 8.83
CA ALA A 49 6.35 5.00 8.24
C ALA A 49 5.61 3.90 7.49
N LEU A 50 6.30 3.16 6.61
CA LEU A 50 5.71 2.04 5.86
C LEU A 50 5.19 0.92 6.77
N ILE A 51 5.95 0.55 7.80
CA ILE A 51 5.53 -0.47 8.76
C ILE A 51 4.29 0.01 9.52
N ALA A 52 4.28 1.26 9.98
CA ALA A 52 3.17 1.82 10.74
C ALA A 52 1.89 1.91 9.90
N THR A 53 1.96 2.43 8.69
CA THR A 53 0.79 2.54 7.81
C THR A 53 0.27 1.17 7.40
N SER A 54 1.16 0.22 7.06
CA SER A 54 0.78 -1.15 6.72
C SER A 54 0.12 -1.85 7.91
N PHE A 55 0.67 -1.69 9.11
CA PHE A 55 0.12 -2.28 10.33
C PHE A 55 -1.29 -1.77 10.61
N ILE A 56 -1.51 -0.45 10.51
CA ILE A 56 -2.83 0.16 10.67
C ILE A 56 -3.80 -0.39 9.61
N GLY A 57 -3.38 -0.43 8.34
CA GLY A 57 -4.20 -0.95 7.24
C GLY A 57 -4.61 -2.41 7.44
N VAL A 58 -3.67 -3.28 7.83
CA VAL A 58 -3.94 -4.69 8.10
C VAL A 58 -4.82 -4.87 9.34
N ALA A 59 -4.57 -4.12 10.42
CA ALA A 59 -5.38 -4.20 11.64
C ALA A 59 -6.84 -3.79 11.39
N LEU A 60 -7.05 -2.69 10.66
CA LEU A 60 -8.39 -2.24 10.27
C LEU A 60 -9.06 -3.21 9.29
N GLY A 61 -8.32 -3.71 8.31
CA GLY A 61 -8.82 -4.70 7.35
C GLY A 61 -9.22 -6.00 8.05
N TRP A 62 -8.42 -6.49 9.00
CA TRP A 62 -8.75 -7.65 9.81
C TRP A 62 -9.98 -7.44 10.69
N TRP A 63 -10.11 -6.26 11.31
CA TRP A 63 -11.30 -5.91 12.09
C TRP A 63 -12.57 -5.84 11.22
N LEU A 64 -12.46 -5.28 10.02
CA LEU A 64 -13.58 -5.18 9.07
C LEU A 64 -13.99 -6.54 8.52
N ALA A 65 -13.02 -7.39 8.18
CA ALA A 65 -13.25 -8.74 7.66
C ALA A 65 -14.02 -9.65 8.64
N GLN A 66 -14.00 -9.34 9.94
CA GLN A 66 -14.80 -10.07 10.95
C GLN A 66 -16.26 -9.60 11.03
N ARG A 67 -16.58 -8.42 10.49
CA ARG A 67 -17.91 -7.80 10.61
C ARG A 67 -18.69 -7.75 9.31
N VAL A 68 -18.01 -7.86 8.17
CA VAL A 68 -18.59 -7.66 6.83
C VAL A 68 -18.34 -8.90 5.98
N SER A 69 -19.30 -9.27 5.14
CA SER A 69 -19.16 -10.40 4.22
C SER A 69 -18.10 -10.10 3.15
N ALA A 70 -17.44 -11.16 2.66
CA ALA A 70 -16.43 -11.03 1.60
C ALA A 70 -17.00 -10.41 0.31
N GLU A 71 -18.28 -10.67 0.00
CA GLU A 71 -18.96 -10.12 -1.16
C GLU A 71 -19.12 -8.60 -1.07
N THR A 72 -19.59 -8.09 0.08
CA THR A 72 -19.70 -6.64 0.30
C THR A 72 -18.34 -5.97 0.27
N MET A 73 -17.30 -6.62 0.81
CA MET A 73 -15.94 -6.07 0.79
C MET A 73 -15.36 -5.99 -0.63
N ASN A 74 -15.59 -7.01 -1.45
CA ASN A 74 -15.19 -7.00 -2.87
C ASN A 74 -15.94 -5.94 -3.67
N LEU A 75 -17.27 -5.82 -3.47
CA LEU A 75 -18.07 -4.81 -4.15
C LEU A 75 -17.62 -3.40 -3.77
N ALA A 76 -17.34 -3.15 -2.48
CA ALA A 76 -16.82 -1.88 -2.00
C ALA A 76 -15.45 -1.55 -2.61
N ALA A 77 -14.52 -2.52 -2.62
CA ALA A 77 -13.21 -2.34 -3.24
C ALA A 77 -13.31 -2.02 -4.74
N ALA A 78 -14.15 -2.74 -5.48
CA ALA A 78 -14.40 -2.49 -6.90
C ALA A 78 -15.00 -1.09 -7.13
N ALA A 79 -15.97 -0.68 -6.31
CA ALA A 79 -16.59 0.64 -6.42
C ALA A 79 -15.57 1.77 -6.14
N ILE A 80 -14.77 1.64 -5.09
CA ILE A 80 -13.72 2.62 -4.75
C ILE A 80 -12.69 2.71 -5.87
N LEU A 81 -12.21 1.58 -6.39
CA LEU A 81 -11.25 1.57 -7.50
C LEU A 81 -11.82 2.18 -8.77
N LEU A 82 -13.10 1.93 -9.08
CA LEU A 82 -13.76 2.53 -10.22
C LEU A 82 -13.88 4.06 -10.08
N VAL A 83 -14.23 4.54 -8.88
CA VAL A 83 -14.26 5.99 -8.59
C VAL A 83 -12.88 6.60 -8.77
N VAL A 84 -11.83 6.00 -8.20
CA VAL A 84 -10.45 6.48 -8.35
C VAL A 84 -10.04 6.50 -9.82
N ALA A 85 -10.37 5.46 -10.59
CA ALA A 85 -10.07 5.40 -12.02
C ALA A 85 -10.76 6.54 -12.80
N VAL A 86 -12.04 6.80 -12.54
CA VAL A 86 -12.78 7.90 -13.19
C VAL A 86 -12.20 9.26 -12.82
N LEU A 87 -11.86 9.48 -11.54
CA LEU A 87 -11.24 10.73 -11.09
C LEU A 87 -9.89 10.96 -11.77
N LEU A 88 -9.04 9.94 -11.86
CA LEU A 88 -7.75 10.04 -12.54
C LEU A 88 -7.91 10.31 -14.04
N LEU A 89 -8.89 9.68 -14.71
CA LEU A 89 -9.18 9.95 -16.11
C LEU A 89 -9.69 11.38 -16.34
N TRP A 90 -10.53 11.87 -15.43
CA TRP A 90 -11.04 13.24 -15.49
C TRP A 90 -9.91 14.26 -15.35
N ASP A 91 -9.03 14.07 -14.35
CA ASP A 91 -7.85 14.92 -14.17
C ASP A 91 -6.95 14.93 -15.42
N MET A 92 -6.79 13.78 -16.09
CA MET A 92 -6.02 13.69 -17.34
C MET A 92 -6.64 14.45 -18.51
N VAL A 93 -7.97 14.61 -18.55
CA VAL A 93 -8.67 15.33 -19.64
C VAL A 93 -8.70 16.84 -19.39
N GLN A 94 -8.58 17.27 -18.13
CA GLN A 94 -8.55 18.71 -17.76
C GLN A 94 -7.17 19.36 -17.86
N VAL A 95 -6.11 18.57 -18.07
CA VAL A 95 -4.72 19.03 -18.32
C VAL A 95 -4.49 19.28 -19.80
#